data_AF-A0A4P7CJS0-F1
#
_entry.id   AF-A0A4P7CJS0-F1
#
_cell.length_a   1.000
_cell.length_b   1.000
_cell.length_c   1.000
_cell.angle_alpha   90.00
_cell.angle_beta   90.00
_cell.angle_gamma   90.00
#
_symmetry.space_group_name_H-M   'P 1'
#
loop_
_entity.id
_entity.type
_entity.pdbx_description
1 polymer ?
#
loop_
_entity_poly.entity_id
_entity_poly.type
_entity_poly.pdbx_seq_one_letter_code
_entity_poly.pdbx_strand_id
1 'polypeptide(L)'
;MREYRDKVIEELAVCTCDRCGRRMTPDEPAEWYERVSLGWRCGFDSIFGDGARVSLDLCQGCVRDTLGQWLCIDAPDAPTDHAGLRGPAALTPVREQQVSANGLPTTLKGAVRHEGEAAGTESMKAAIAAAPADAGGGRQLTDATQPAPEFHWNYRVMEFHEGGETWREFREVYYRNGEPEGYSSVYASPCWDDDDEAARRILDRMRDALARPILRPGDFRRREEQGGAGNDGV
;
A
#
# COMPACT_ATOMS: atom_id res chain seq x y z
N MET A 1 31.16 26.77 -22.47
CA MET A 1 30.62 27.97 -21.80
C MET A 1 29.41 27.51 -21.00
N ARG A 2 29.31 27.86 -19.71
CA ARG A 2 28.16 27.48 -18.88
C ARG A 2 27.36 28.73 -18.59
N GLU A 3 26.07 28.67 -18.86
CA GLU A 3 25.10 29.72 -18.52
C GLU A 3 24.29 29.26 -17.31
N TYR A 4 24.05 30.16 -16.37
CA TYR A 4 23.28 29.92 -15.17
C TYR A 4 22.10 30.89 -15.13
N ARG A 5 20.99 30.47 -14.53
CA ARG A 5 19.80 31.30 -14.30
C ARG A 5 19.47 31.30 -12.82
N ASP A 6 18.95 32.41 -12.32
CA ASP A 6 18.47 32.51 -10.95
C ASP A 6 17.16 31.75 -10.76
N LYS A 7 17.04 31.07 -9.63
CA LYS A 7 15.81 30.39 -9.20
C LYS A 7 15.65 30.54 -7.69
N VAL A 8 14.43 30.83 -7.25
CA VAL A 8 14.03 30.72 -5.85
C VAL A 8 13.63 29.27 -5.56
N ILE A 9 14.23 28.67 -4.53
CA ILE A 9 13.98 27.29 -4.11
C ILE A 9 13.61 27.33 -2.64
N GLU A 10 12.54 26.62 -2.27
CA GLU A 10 12.22 26.36 -0.87
C GLU A 10 13.04 25.17 -0.40
N GLU A 11 13.84 25.39 0.64
CA GLU A 11 14.67 24.36 1.25
C GLU A 11 14.17 24.05 2.66
N LEU A 12 14.30 22.79 3.06
CA LEU A 12 13.94 22.38 4.41
C LEU A 12 14.96 22.97 5.38
N ALA A 13 14.56 24.00 6.12
CA ALA A 13 15.44 24.69 7.07
C ALA A 13 15.54 23.96 8.42
N VAL A 14 14.56 23.10 8.73
CA VAL A 14 14.47 22.40 10.01
C VAL A 14 13.60 21.15 9.88
N CYS A 15 13.96 20.11 10.61
CA CYS A 15 13.15 18.91 10.84
C CYS A 15 13.16 18.64 12.35
N THR A 16 12.01 18.36 12.95
CA THR A 16 11.92 18.07 14.39
C THR A 16 11.60 16.61 14.57
N CYS A 17 12.37 15.90 15.39
CA CYS A 17 12.10 14.50 15.67
C CYS A 17 10.79 14.37 16.46
N ASP A 18 9.84 13.61 15.93
CA ASP A 18 8.51 13.43 16.52
C ASP A 18 8.54 12.69 17.86
N ARG A 19 9.58 11.87 18.11
CA ARG A 19 9.72 11.11 19.35
C ARG A 19 10.35 11.91 20.48
N CYS A 20 11.48 12.55 20.24
CA CYS A 20 12.25 13.22 21.31
C CYS A 20 12.20 14.76 21.25
N GLY A 21 11.55 15.34 20.23
CA GLY A 21 11.49 16.78 20.04
C GLY A 21 12.81 17.42 19.61
N ARG A 22 13.84 16.63 19.33
CA ARG A 22 15.14 17.15 18.87
C ARG A 22 14.96 17.90 17.55
N ARG A 23 15.37 19.16 17.53
CA ARG A 23 15.44 19.98 16.33
C ARG A 23 16.71 19.62 15.57
N MET A 24 16.58 19.31 14.29
CA MET A 24 17.66 18.96 13.38
C MET A 24 17.71 20.02 12.28
N THR A 25 18.86 20.61 12.04
CA THR A 25 19.07 21.66 11.04
C THR A 25 20.23 21.27 10.11
N PRO A 26 20.27 21.79 8.88
CA PRO A 26 21.38 21.54 7.94
C PRO A 26 22.78 21.82 8.52
N ASP A 27 22.88 22.74 9.49
CA ASP A 27 24.12 23.10 10.18
C ASP A 27 24.63 22.04 11.17
N GLU A 28 23.78 21.07 11.52
CA GLU A 28 24.09 19.92 12.37
C GLU A 28 24.10 18.62 11.54
N PRO A 29 25.10 18.45 10.65
CA PRO A 29 25.06 17.48 9.56
C PRO A 29 24.89 16.04 10.05
N ALA A 30 25.44 15.70 11.21
CA ALA A 30 25.38 14.35 11.77
C ALA A 30 23.96 13.85 12.01
N GLU A 31 23.06 14.69 12.52
CA GLU A 31 21.65 14.32 12.74
C GLU A 31 20.80 14.64 11.51
N TRP A 32 21.14 15.70 10.79
CA TRP A 32 20.38 16.16 9.64
C TRP A 32 20.39 15.21 8.45
N TYR A 33 21.55 14.68 8.09
CA TYR A 33 21.70 13.80 6.92
C TYR A 33 21.33 12.35 7.23
N GLU A 34 21.42 11.95 8.50
CA GLU A 34 21.12 10.58 8.97
C GLU A 34 19.71 10.44 9.56
N ARG A 35 18.88 11.49 9.49
CA ARG A 35 17.47 11.42 9.91
C ARG A 35 16.69 10.50 8.97
N VAL A 36 15.65 9.87 9.52
CA VAL A 36 14.68 9.10 8.72
C VAL A 36 13.37 9.86 8.69
N SER A 37 12.89 10.11 7.47
CA SER A 37 11.57 10.67 7.19
C SER A 37 10.75 9.66 6.41
N LEU A 38 9.59 9.31 6.94
CA LEU A 38 8.61 8.45 6.28
C LEU A 38 7.35 9.25 6.03
N GLY A 39 6.72 9.03 4.89
CA GLY A 39 5.47 9.70 4.54
C GLY A 39 4.75 8.97 3.44
N TRP A 40 3.53 8.51 3.72
CA TRP A 40 2.67 7.88 2.72
C TRP A 40 1.19 8.17 2.99
N ARG A 41 0.36 7.89 1.99
CA ARG A 41 -1.09 7.84 2.15
C ARG A 41 -1.50 6.38 2.26
N CYS A 42 -2.29 6.08 3.27
CA CYS A 42 -2.87 4.77 3.47
C CYS A 42 -3.79 4.43 2.31
N GLY A 43 -3.61 3.21 1.79
CA GLY A 43 -4.54 2.58 0.86
C GLY A 43 -5.81 2.13 1.57
N PHE A 44 -6.55 1.28 0.88
CA PHE A 44 -7.83 0.77 1.36
C PHE A 44 -7.67 -0.32 2.43
N ASP A 45 -8.62 -0.38 3.37
CA ASP A 45 -8.63 -1.28 4.54
C ASP A 45 -7.39 -1.10 5.46
N SER A 46 -6.77 0.07 5.41
CA SER A 46 -5.61 0.36 6.26
C SER A 46 -6.03 0.42 7.72
N ILE A 47 -5.26 -0.21 8.61
CA ILE A 47 -5.46 -0.14 10.06
C ILE A 47 -5.40 1.30 10.63
N PHE A 48 -4.79 2.22 9.88
CA PHE A 48 -4.69 3.65 10.23
C PHE A 48 -5.84 4.49 9.64
N GLY A 49 -6.77 3.86 8.93
CA GLY A 49 -7.86 4.50 8.19
C GLY A 49 -7.54 4.73 6.71
N ASP A 50 -8.57 4.59 5.88
CA ASP A 50 -8.48 4.77 4.43
C ASP A 50 -8.15 6.22 4.08
N GLY A 51 -7.11 6.42 3.26
CA GLY A 51 -6.70 7.76 2.81
C GLY A 51 -5.99 8.60 3.87
N ALA A 52 -5.85 8.09 5.09
CA ALA A 52 -5.09 8.73 6.16
C ALA A 52 -3.65 9.00 5.70
N ARG A 53 -3.09 10.14 6.09
CA ARG A 53 -1.68 10.44 5.88
C ARG A 53 -0.91 9.96 7.10
N VAL A 54 0.01 9.03 6.90
CA VAL A 54 0.97 8.62 7.92
C VAL A 54 2.31 9.26 7.58
N SER A 55 2.89 9.96 8.55
CA SER A 55 4.21 10.56 8.42
C SER A 55 4.94 10.51 9.75
N LEU A 56 6.26 10.40 9.68
CA LEU A 56 7.13 10.33 10.86
C LEU A 56 8.52 10.84 10.51
N ASP A 57 9.06 11.70 11.35
CA ASP A 57 10.44 12.19 11.32
C ASP A 57 11.20 11.75 12.58
N LEU A 58 12.28 10.99 12.43
CA LEU A 58 13.11 10.51 13.54
C LEU A 58 14.59 10.92 13.40
N CYS A 59 15.19 11.37 14.50
CA CYS A 59 16.65 11.49 14.61
C CYS A 59 17.32 10.11 14.65
N GLN A 60 18.61 10.01 14.35
CA GLN A 60 19.29 8.72 14.24
C GLN A 60 19.21 7.89 15.53
N GLY A 61 19.26 8.56 16.69
CA GLY A 61 19.10 7.92 17.99
C GLY A 61 17.72 7.30 18.17
N CYS A 62 16.67 8.04 17.80
CA CYS A 62 15.30 7.53 17.85
C CYS A 62 15.03 6.46 16.79
N VAL A 63 15.73 6.47 15.65
CA VAL A 63 15.69 5.38 14.67
C VAL A 63 16.23 4.10 15.30
N ARG A 64 17.42 4.14 15.90
CA ARG A 64 18.01 2.99 16.60
C ARG A 64 17.13 2.50 17.75
N ASP A 65 16.68 3.42 18.59
CA ASP A 65 15.93 3.04 19.80
C ASP A 65 14.51 2.58 19.49
N THR A 66 13.90 3.04 18.39
CA THR A 66 12.55 2.62 18.00
C THR A 66 12.60 1.42 17.08
N LEU A 67 13.44 1.43 16.04
CA LEU A 67 13.40 0.43 14.97
C LEU A 67 14.54 -0.58 15.05
N GLY A 68 15.58 -0.34 15.87
CA GLY A 68 16.87 -1.02 15.77
C GLY A 68 16.83 -2.55 15.87
N GLN A 69 15.89 -3.13 16.63
CA GLN A 69 15.77 -4.59 16.70
C GLN A 69 15.19 -5.23 15.42
N TRP A 70 14.59 -4.42 14.56
CA TRP A 70 14.01 -4.82 13.27
C TRP A 70 14.85 -4.36 12.07
N LEU A 71 15.84 -3.50 12.28
CA LEU A 71 16.74 -3.04 11.22
C LEU A 71 17.75 -4.14 10.88
N CYS A 72 17.91 -4.43 9.60
CA CYS A 72 19.03 -5.21 9.08
C CYS A 72 20.17 -4.24 8.78
N ILE A 73 21.30 -4.40 9.48
CA ILE A 73 22.47 -3.53 9.32
C ILE A 73 23.62 -4.38 8.79
N ASP A 74 23.94 -4.20 7.52
CA ASP A 74 25.08 -4.85 6.90
C ASP A 74 26.39 -4.15 7.28
N ALA A 75 27.48 -4.93 7.33
CA ALA A 75 28.80 -4.34 7.46
C ALA A 75 29.09 -3.47 6.21
N PRO A 76 29.84 -2.36 6.34
CA PRO A 76 30.06 -1.41 5.24
C PRO A 76 30.71 -2.03 3.99
N ASP A 77 31.41 -3.15 4.14
CA ASP A 77 32.06 -3.90 3.04
C ASP A 77 31.40 -5.27 2.78
N ALA A 78 30.19 -5.51 3.30
CA ALA A 78 29.46 -6.73 2.99
C ALA A 78 29.07 -6.71 1.50
N PRO A 79 29.27 -7.82 0.76
CA PRO A 79 28.79 -7.90 -0.60
C PRO A 79 27.27 -7.70 -0.60
N THR A 80 26.78 -6.70 -1.35
CA THR A 80 25.35 -6.39 -1.49
C THR A 80 24.65 -7.50 -2.27
N ASP A 81 24.24 -8.56 -1.56
CA ASP A 81 23.29 -9.52 -2.09
C ASP A 81 21.87 -8.93 -1.94
N HIS A 82 21.44 -8.15 -2.93
CA HIS A 82 20.05 -7.68 -3.06
C HIS A 82 19.01 -8.82 -3.23
N ALA A 83 19.40 -10.08 -3.00
CA ALA A 83 18.59 -11.28 -3.11
C ALA A 83 18.48 -11.97 -1.74
N GLY A 84 17.75 -11.37 -0.81
CA GLY A 84 17.38 -12.08 0.41
C GLY A 84 16.89 -11.17 1.52
N LEU A 85 15.58 -10.95 1.59
CA LEU A 85 14.92 -10.63 2.85
C LEU A 85 15.12 -11.81 3.81
N ARG A 86 16.28 -11.87 4.47
CA ARG A 86 16.53 -12.81 5.56
C ARG A 86 15.94 -12.22 6.83
N GLY A 87 15.05 -12.98 7.47
CA GLY A 87 14.45 -12.65 8.76
C GLY A 87 15.49 -12.45 9.87
N PRO A 88 15.07 -11.95 11.05
CA PRO A 88 15.98 -11.48 12.08
C PRO A 88 16.92 -12.59 12.53
N ALA A 89 18.22 -12.41 12.27
CA ALA A 89 19.25 -13.11 13.02
C ALA A 89 19.13 -12.63 14.47
N ALA A 90 18.77 -13.55 15.36
CA ALA A 90 18.62 -13.32 16.79
C ALA A 90 19.83 -12.57 17.35
N LEU A 91 19.64 -11.30 17.73
CA LEU A 91 20.54 -10.65 18.66
C LEU A 91 20.41 -11.40 19.98
N THR A 92 21.51 -12.00 20.40
CA THR A 92 21.61 -12.77 21.63
C THR A 92 21.33 -11.87 22.83
N PRO A 93 20.36 -12.20 23.71
CA PRO A 93 20.23 -11.50 24.98
C PRO A 93 21.43 -11.84 25.88
N VAL A 94 21.86 -10.83 26.63
CA VAL A 94 22.84 -10.98 27.71
C VAL A 94 22.34 -12.04 28.69
N ARG A 95 23.26 -12.96 29.01
CA ARG A 95 23.09 -14.22 29.72
C ARG A 95 22.69 -14.01 31.19
N GLU A 96 21.53 -14.52 31.61
CA GLU A 96 21.27 -14.89 33.02
C GLU A 96 20.46 -16.20 33.11
N GLN A 97 21.17 -17.23 33.58
CA GLN A 97 20.80 -18.49 34.25
C GLN A 97 19.74 -19.47 33.68
N GLN A 98 20.25 -20.69 33.45
CA GLN A 98 19.52 -21.93 33.16
C GLN A 98 18.75 -22.45 34.39
N VAL A 99 17.54 -22.98 34.17
CA VAL A 99 17.07 -24.23 34.80
C VAL A 99 16.30 -25.05 33.76
N SER A 100 16.68 -26.33 33.63
CA SER A 100 16.14 -27.33 32.71
C SER A 100 14.97 -28.10 33.33
N ALA A 101 13.98 -28.51 32.53
CA ALA A 101 13.36 -29.84 32.61
C ALA A 101 12.51 -30.15 31.36
N ASN A 102 13.05 -31.04 30.51
CA ASN A 102 12.42 -32.17 29.81
C ASN A 102 11.00 -32.06 29.22
N GLY A 103 10.90 -32.33 27.90
CA GLY A 103 9.68 -32.87 27.27
C GLY A 103 9.65 -32.81 25.73
N LEU A 104 10.24 -33.79 25.04
CA LEU A 104 9.74 -34.27 23.73
C LEU A 104 8.59 -35.28 24.00
N PRO A 105 7.73 -35.71 23.04
CA PRO A 105 7.89 -35.85 21.58
C PRO A 105 6.65 -35.29 20.80
N THR A 106 6.39 -35.41 19.47
CA THR A 106 6.47 -36.56 18.57
C THR A 106 6.13 -36.13 17.12
N THR A 107 6.69 -36.86 16.16
CA THR A 107 6.52 -36.88 14.69
C THR A 107 5.10 -37.05 14.12
N LEU A 108 4.84 -36.57 12.89
CA LEU A 108 4.49 -37.32 11.63
C LEU A 108 3.83 -36.34 10.61
N LYS A 109 4.41 -36.06 9.43
CA LYS A 109 4.43 -36.80 8.14
C LYS A 109 3.07 -36.82 7.42
N GLY A 110 3.03 -36.21 6.23
CA GLY A 110 1.94 -36.36 5.26
C GLY A 110 2.23 -35.59 3.97
N ALA A 111 2.90 -36.22 3.01
CA ALA A 111 2.95 -35.76 1.63
C ALA A 111 1.66 -36.19 0.92
N VAL A 112 1.00 -35.26 0.24
CA VAL A 112 -0.02 -35.57 -0.77
C VAL A 112 0.46 -34.97 -2.08
N ARG A 113 0.74 -35.85 -3.05
CA ARG A 113 0.92 -35.48 -4.45
C ARG A 113 -0.46 -35.24 -5.05
N HIS A 114 -0.64 -34.16 -5.78
CA HIS A 114 -1.76 -34.00 -6.69
C HIS A 114 -1.20 -33.95 -8.12
N GLU A 115 -1.40 -35.04 -8.85
CA GLU A 115 -1.45 -35.02 -10.30
C GLU A 115 -2.85 -34.50 -10.68
N GLY A 116 -2.90 -33.43 -11.47
CA GLY A 116 -4.14 -32.78 -11.89
C GLY A 116 -3.84 -31.76 -12.96
N GLU A 117 -4.19 -32.11 -14.19
CA GLU A 117 -4.05 -31.32 -15.42
C GLU A 117 -4.76 -29.96 -15.27
N ALA A 118 -4.14 -28.89 -15.75
CA ALA A 118 -4.67 -27.53 -15.64
C ALA A 118 -6.03 -27.41 -16.35
N ALA A 119 -7.08 -27.08 -15.60
CA ALA A 119 -8.41 -26.86 -16.16
C ALA A 119 -8.41 -25.61 -17.05
N GLY A 120 -8.66 -25.80 -18.34
CA GLY A 120 -8.78 -24.72 -19.32
C GLY A 120 -10.01 -23.83 -19.06
N THR A 121 -9.92 -22.58 -19.54
CA THR A 121 -10.90 -21.49 -19.39
C THR A 121 -12.33 -21.83 -19.84
N GLU A 122 -12.50 -22.86 -20.68
CA GLU A 122 -13.79 -23.42 -21.10
C GLU A 122 -14.55 -24.08 -19.94
N SER A 123 -13.87 -24.77 -19.02
CA SER A 123 -14.51 -25.45 -17.87
C SER A 123 -15.12 -24.44 -16.88
N MET A 124 -14.51 -23.25 -16.77
CA MET A 124 -14.98 -22.20 -15.86
C MET A 124 -16.24 -21.49 -16.39
N LYS A 125 -16.41 -21.40 -17.72
CA LYS A 125 -17.64 -20.89 -18.35
C LYS A 125 -18.82 -21.84 -18.17
N ALA A 126 -18.59 -23.15 -18.19
CA ALA A 126 -19.66 -24.15 -18.00
C ALA A 126 -20.21 -24.16 -16.56
N ALA A 127 -19.35 -23.92 -15.56
CA ALA A 127 -19.77 -23.88 -14.14
C ALA A 127 -20.66 -22.66 -13.82
N ILE A 128 -20.44 -21.52 -14.50
CA ILE A 128 -21.26 -20.30 -14.33
C ILE A 128 -22.64 -20.46 -14.97
N ALA A 129 -22.74 -21.23 -16.06
CA ALA A 129 -24.01 -21.43 -16.79
C ALA A 129 -24.97 -22.45 -16.12
N ALA A 130 -24.51 -23.23 -15.14
CA ALA A 130 -25.27 -24.32 -14.54
C ALA A 130 -25.87 -24.02 -13.15
N ALA A 131 -25.70 -22.80 -12.62
CA ALA A 131 -26.28 -22.45 -11.32
C ALA A 131 -27.81 -22.24 -11.45
N PRO A 132 -28.65 -22.98 -10.69
CA PRO A 132 -30.09 -22.78 -10.73
C PRO A 132 -30.47 -21.44 -10.11
N ALA A 133 -31.31 -20.69 -10.83
CA ALA A 133 -31.99 -19.51 -10.33
C ALA A 133 -33.06 -19.95 -9.32
N ASP A 134 -32.72 -19.94 -8.04
CA ASP A 134 -33.72 -20.07 -6.98
C ASP A 134 -34.05 -18.72 -6.38
N ALA A 135 -35.35 -18.51 -6.21
CA ALA A 135 -35.99 -17.25 -5.91
C ALA A 135 -36.05 -17.01 -4.39
N GLY A 136 -36.06 -15.72 -4.00
CA GLY A 136 -36.69 -15.30 -2.75
C GLY A 136 -35.73 -14.76 -1.70
N GLY A 137 -35.55 -13.45 -1.70
CA GLY A 137 -34.87 -12.74 -0.62
C GLY A 137 -34.58 -11.29 -0.97
N GLY A 138 -35.57 -10.58 -1.50
CA GLY A 138 -35.46 -9.15 -1.79
C GLY A 138 -35.23 -8.36 -0.51
N ARG A 139 -33.96 -8.11 -0.18
CA ARG A 139 -33.59 -7.06 0.77
C ARG A 139 -33.34 -5.82 -0.06
N GLN A 140 -34.35 -4.96 -0.07
CA GLN A 140 -34.34 -3.63 -0.64
C GLN A 140 -33.12 -2.88 -0.09
N LEU A 141 -32.10 -2.73 -0.94
CA LEU A 141 -30.99 -1.82 -0.71
C LEU A 141 -31.60 -0.42 -0.76
N THR A 142 -31.86 0.12 0.43
CA THR A 142 -32.25 1.52 0.56
C THR A 142 -31.13 2.36 0.01
N ASP A 143 -31.44 3.02 -1.10
CA ASP A 143 -30.83 4.24 -1.60
C ASP A 143 -30.83 5.29 -0.48
N ALA A 144 -29.83 5.21 0.38
CA ALA A 144 -29.40 6.31 1.22
C ALA A 144 -28.11 6.81 0.59
N THR A 145 -28.25 7.71 -0.37
CA THR A 145 -27.15 8.55 -0.86
C THR A 145 -26.64 9.39 0.32
N GLN A 146 -25.79 8.78 1.15
CA GLN A 146 -24.87 9.53 1.98
C GLN A 146 -23.93 10.28 1.02
N PRO A 147 -23.72 11.60 1.21
CA PRO A 147 -22.76 12.32 0.38
C PRO A 147 -21.43 11.59 0.49
N ALA A 148 -20.82 11.30 -0.66
CA ALA A 148 -19.54 10.61 -0.68
C ALA A 148 -18.58 11.37 0.24
N PRO A 149 -17.89 10.67 1.16
CA PRO A 149 -16.96 11.32 2.07
C PRO A 149 -15.95 12.15 1.26
N GLU A 150 -15.53 13.28 1.85
CA GLU A 150 -14.62 14.25 1.24
C GLU A 150 -13.38 13.56 0.64
N PHE A 151 -12.91 12.49 1.28
CA PHE A 151 -11.84 11.63 0.81
C PHE A 151 -12.20 10.16 1.05
N HIS A 152 -11.98 9.30 0.06
CA HIS A 152 -12.10 7.84 0.23
C HIS A 152 -11.38 7.05 -0.87
N TRP A 153 -11.15 5.77 -0.60
CA TRP A 153 -10.71 4.81 -1.60
C TRP A 153 -11.86 3.91 -2.05
N ASN A 154 -11.80 3.43 -3.28
CA ASN A 154 -12.74 2.44 -3.79
C ASN A 154 -12.06 1.56 -4.85
N TYR A 155 -12.58 0.37 -5.09
CA TYR A 155 -12.14 -0.44 -6.22
C TYR A 155 -12.76 0.09 -7.52
N ARG A 156 -11.93 0.13 -8.57
CA ARG A 156 -12.37 0.37 -9.94
C ARG A 156 -11.68 -0.60 -10.87
N VAL A 157 -12.41 -0.99 -11.92
CA VAL A 157 -11.78 -1.61 -13.08
C VAL A 157 -11.06 -0.51 -13.85
N MET A 158 -9.75 -0.69 -14.01
CA MET A 158 -8.92 0.18 -14.83
C MET A 158 -8.46 -0.53 -16.09
N GLU A 159 -8.42 0.20 -17.20
CA GLU A 159 -7.97 -0.28 -18.50
C GLU A 159 -6.64 0.36 -18.86
N PHE A 160 -5.68 -0.48 -19.21
CA PHE A 160 -4.32 -0.10 -19.57
C PHE A 160 -4.04 -0.49 -21.02
N HIS A 161 -3.15 0.27 -21.65
CA HIS A 161 -2.70 0.07 -23.02
C HIS A 161 -1.18 0.22 -23.06
N GLU A 162 -0.47 -0.86 -23.31
CA GLU A 162 0.99 -0.86 -23.44
C GLU A 162 1.42 -1.91 -24.46
N GLY A 163 2.40 -1.58 -25.31
CA GLY A 163 2.92 -2.54 -26.29
C GLY A 163 1.90 -3.03 -27.33
N GLY A 164 0.75 -2.36 -27.50
CA GLY A 164 -0.34 -2.80 -28.37
C GLY A 164 -1.31 -3.80 -27.71
N GLU A 165 -1.10 -4.13 -26.44
CA GLU A 165 -2.00 -4.97 -25.65
C GLU A 165 -2.91 -4.10 -24.78
N THR A 166 -4.15 -4.55 -24.63
CA THR A 166 -5.14 -3.95 -23.72
C THR A 166 -5.50 -4.96 -22.65
N TRP A 167 -5.34 -4.58 -21.39
CA TRP A 167 -5.79 -5.39 -20.26
C TRP A 167 -6.57 -4.55 -19.25
N ARG A 168 -7.32 -5.25 -18.40
CA ARG A 168 -8.11 -4.66 -17.33
C ARG A 168 -7.78 -5.34 -16.03
N GLU A 169 -7.69 -4.55 -14.97
CA GLU A 169 -7.44 -5.05 -13.62
C GLU A 169 -8.15 -4.17 -12.59
N PHE A 170 -8.35 -4.72 -11.41
CA PHE A 170 -8.86 -3.95 -10.29
C PHE A 170 -7.73 -3.08 -9.74
N ARG A 171 -8.02 -1.80 -9.51
CA ARG A 171 -7.13 -0.85 -8.85
C ARG A 171 -7.87 -0.22 -7.68
N GLU A 172 -7.13 0.07 -6.62
CA GLU A 172 -7.60 1.00 -5.60
C GLU A 172 -7.52 2.41 -6.18
N VAL A 173 -8.64 3.12 -6.18
CA VAL A 173 -8.76 4.48 -6.69
C VAL A 173 -9.12 5.41 -5.55
N TYR A 174 -8.30 6.45 -5.38
CA TYR A 174 -8.51 7.51 -4.41
C TYR A 174 -9.39 8.60 -5.00
N TYR A 175 -10.43 8.96 -4.27
CA TYR A 175 -11.37 10.01 -4.59
C TYR A 175 -11.22 11.18 -3.62
N ARG A 176 -11.30 12.40 -4.17
CA ARG A 176 -11.51 13.63 -3.41
C ARG A 176 -12.76 14.32 -3.93
N ASN A 177 -13.70 14.65 -3.04
CA ASN A 177 -14.97 15.29 -3.41
C ASN A 177 -15.72 14.57 -4.54
N GLY A 178 -15.60 13.23 -4.59
CA GLY A 178 -16.20 12.39 -5.62
C GLY A 178 -15.45 12.34 -6.97
N GLU A 179 -14.38 13.11 -7.18
CA GLU A 179 -13.52 13.02 -8.36
C GLU A 179 -12.32 12.06 -8.13
N PRO A 180 -11.96 11.19 -9.09
CA PRO A 180 -10.79 10.33 -8.97
C PRO A 180 -9.49 11.16 -9.10
N GLU A 181 -8.64 11.10 -8.08
CA GLU A 181 -7.37 11.85 -8.04
C GLU A 181 -6.13 10.97 -8.25
N GLY A 182 -6.20 9.69 -7.91
CA GLY A 182 -5.08 8.77 -8.10
C GLY A 182 -5.49 7.32 -7.93
N TYR A 183 -4.56 6.41 -8.21
CA TYR A 183 -4.77 4.98 -8.08
C TYR A 183 -3.50 4.26 -7.62
N SER A 184 -3.65 3.07 -7.04
CA SER A 184 -2.53 2.24 -6.57
C SER A 184 -1.59 1.86 -7.71
N SER A 185 -0.29 1.80 -7.45
CA SER A 185 0.73 1.39 -8.44
C SER A 185 0.73 -0.11 -8.73
N VAL A 186 0.13 -0.91 -7.86
CA VAL A 186 -0.14 -2.35 -8.07
C VAL A 186 -1.64 -2.65 -8.18
N TYR A 187 -2.00 -3.79 -8.77
CA TYR A 187 -3.38 -4.27 -8.81
C TYR A 187 -3.90 -4.57 -7.40
N ALA A 188 -5.21 -4.42 -7.20
CA ALA A 188 -5.85 -4.81 -5.96
C ALA A 188 -5.84 -6.34 -5.84
N SER A 189 -5.14 -6.85 -4.83
CA SER A 189 -5.12 -8.28 -4.52
C SER A 189 -6.27 -8.60 -3.56
N PRO A 190 -7.14 -9.58 -3.85
CA PRO A 190 -8.14 -10.02 -2.88
C PRO A 190 -7.45 -10.87 -1.82
N CYS A 191 -7.05 -10.24 -0.72
CA CYS A 191 -6.49 -10.90 0.46
C CYS A 191 -7.31 -10.55 1.70
N TRP A 192 -7.49 -11.54 2.57
CA TRP A 192 -8.13 -11.42 3.87
C TRP A 192 -7.52 -12.48 4.80
N ASP A 193 -7.66 -12.29 6.11
CA ASP A 193 -7.25 -13.28 7.13
C ASP A 193 -8.30 -14.40 7.25
N ASP A 194 -8.33 -15.18 8.33
CA ASP A 194 -9.29 -16.29 8.51
C ASP A 194 -10.77 -15.83 8.73
N ASP A 195 -11.14 -14.61 8.31
CA ASP A 195 -12.50 -14.05 8.34
C ASP A 195 -13.15 -14.09 6.94
N ASP A 196 -13.99 -15.09 6.70
CA ASP A 196 -14.77 -15.21 5.46
C ASP A 196 -15.77 -14.06 5.23
N GLU A 197 -16.15 -13.31 6.26
CA GLU A 197 -16.97 -12.12 6.10
C GLU A 197 -16.19 -10.99 5.42
N ALA A 198 -14.90 -10.84 5.75
CA ALA A 198 -13.99 -9.93 5.05
C ALA A 198 -13.84 -10.31 3.57
N ALA A 199 -13.73 -11.62 3.27
CA ALA A 199 -13.72 -12.13 1.91
C ALA A 199 -14.95 -11.67 1.12
N ARG A 200 -16.14 -11.86 1.70
CA ARG A 200 -17.42 -11.47 1.08
C ARG A 200 -17.48 -9.97 0.82
N ARG A 201 -17.04 -9.14 1.79
CA ARG A 201 -16.97 -7.68 1.62
C ARG A 201 -16.03 -7.29 0.47
N ILE A 202 -14.88 -7.95 0.31
CA ILE A 202 -13.96 -7.69 -0.82
C ILE A 202 -14.63 -8.05 -2.15
N LEU A 203 -15.26 -9.23 -2.24
CA LEU A 203 -15.93 -9.68 -3.46
C LEU A 203 -17.13 -8.81 -3.84
N ASP A 204 -17.93 -8.36 -2.86
CA ASP A 204 -19.03 -7.43 -3.09
C ASP A 204 -18.50 -6.09 -3.62
N ARG A 205 -17.40 -5.57 -3.07
CA ARG A 205 -16.72 -4.35 -3.56
C ARG A 205 -16.18 -4.52 -4.98
N MET A 206 -15.60 -5.66 -5.32
CA MET A 206 -15.14 -5.97 -6.69
C MET A 206 -16.33 -6.09 -7.66
N ARG A 207 -17.45 -6.67 -7.23
CA ARG A 207 -18.68 -6.72 -8.00
C ARG A 207 -19.23 -5.32 -8.27
N ASP A 208 -19.23 -4.44 -7.26
CA ASP A 208 -19.65 -3.06 -7.43
C ASP A 208 -18.72 -2.28 -8.37
N ALA A 209 -17.42 -2.56 -8.34
CA ALA A 209 -16.45 -1.97 -9.26
C ALA A 209 -16.71 -2.36 -10.73
N LEU A 210 -17.13 -3.61 -10.98
CA LEU A 210 -17.51 -4.08 -12.32
C LEU A 210 -18.77 -3.38 -12.85
N ALA A 211 -19.66 -2.90 -11.98
CA ALA A 211 -20.87 -2.19 -12.36
C ALA A 211 -20.64 -0.70 -12.68
N ARG A 212 -19.45 -0.17 -12.39
CA ARG A 212 -19.09 1.24 -12.59
C ARG A 212 -18.36 1.46 -13.91
N PRO A 213 -18.31 2.70 -14.44
CA PRO A 213 -17.54 3.00 -15.63
C PRO A 213 -16.07 2.56 -15.50
N ILE A 214 -15.50 2.08 -16.58
CA ILE A 214 -14.08 1.72 -16.62
C ILE A 214 -13.26 3.01 -16.65
N LEU A 215 -12.23 3.08 -15.81
CA LEU A 215 -11.31 4.22 -15.78
C LEU A 215 -10.03 3.89 -16.56
N ARG A 216 -9.37 4.93 -17.03
CA ARG A 216 -8.07 4.88 -17.71
C ARG A 216 -7.08 5.78 -16.99
N PRO A 217 -5.77 5.54 -17.10
CA PRO A 217 -4.76 6.43 -16.54
C PRO A 217 -4.95 7.92 -16.92
N GLY A 218 -5.49 8.21 -18.10
CA GLY A 218 -5.79 9.57 -18.55
C GLY A 218 -6.96 10.26 -17.85
N ASP A 219 -7.80 9.54 -17.12
CA ASP A 219 -8.96 10.12 -16.41
C ASP A 219 -8.56 10.82 -15.10
N PHE A 220 -7.31 10.62 -14.66
CA PHE A 220 -6.75 11.22 -13.45
C PHE A 220 -6.06 12.53 -13.83
N ARG A 221 -6.68 13.67 -13.49
CA ARG A 221 -6.11 14.99 -13.82
C ARG A 221 -4.70 15.12 -13.23
N ARG A 222 -3.70 15.41 -14.07
CA ARG A 222 -2.47 16.06 -13.60
C ARG A 222 -2.83 17.49 -13.22
N ARG A 223 -2.63 17.85 -11.96
CA ARG A 223 -2.68 19.25 -11.51
C ARG A 223 -1.33 19.92 -11.76
N GLU A 224 -0.92 19.97 -13.03
CA GLU A 224 0.08 20.93 -13.50
C GLU A 224 -0.67 21.80 -14.53
N GLU A 225 -0.61 23.12 -14.39
CA GLU A 225 -1.25 24.14 -15.26
C GLU A 225 -2.72 24.53 -14.97
N GLN A 226 -3.00 25.09 -13.79
CA GLN A 226 -4.01 26.15 -13.63
C GLN A 226 -3.50 27.18 -12.62
N GLY A 227 -2.60 28.05 -13.07
CA GLY A 227 -2.05 29.15 -12.28
C GLY A 227 -1.50 30.30 -13.13
N GLY A 228 -1.96 30.43 -14.38
CA GLY A 228 -1.43 31.42 -15.32
C GLY A 228 -2.45 31.81 -16.37
N ALA A 229 -3.50 32.53 -15.98
CA ALA A 229 -4.25 33.38 -16.89
C ALA A 229 -5.01 34.46 -16.11
N GLY A 230 -4.63 35.71 -16.36
CA GLY A 230 -5.52 36.86 -16.20
C GLY A 230 -5.27 37.75 -14.99
N ASN A 231 -4.35 38.71 -15.12
CA ASN A 231 -4.72 40.08 -14.79
C ASN A 231 -3.95 41.08 -15.65
N ASP A 232 -4.45 41.31 -16.87
CA ASP A 232 -4.23 42.55 -17.62
C ASP A 232 -5.51 43.38 -17.53
N GLY A 233 -5.39 44.61 -17.02
CA GLY A 233 -6.40 45.66 -17.11
C GLY A 233 -7.02 46.08 -15.78
N VAL A 234 -6.49 47.11 -15.13
CA VAL A 234 -6.78 48.56 -15.30
C VAL A 234 -5.78 49.35 -14.48
#